data_AF-A0A2R6J421-F1
#
_entry.id   AF-A0A2R6J421-F1
#
_cell.length_a   1.000
_cell.length_b   1.000
_cell.length_c   1.000
_cell.angle_alpha   90.00
_cell.angle_beta   90.00
_cell.angle_gamma   90.00
#
_symmetry.space_group_name_H-M   'P 1'
#
loop_
_entity.id
_entity.type
_entity.pdbx_description
1 polymer ?
#
loop_
_entity_poly.entity_id
_entity_poly.type
_entity_poly.pdbx_seq_one_letter_code
_entity_poly.pdbx_strand_id
1 'polypeptide(L)'
;MFERADVVSLNCALNEATEGMVDADALSRLGPDGYLINTSRGELVVGADLIAALEEGRLAGAALDVFETEPLPEDSPLTDMDHAILGSHNAQNTEAAVARVHDRTVANLIEGLTGERPEL
;
A
#
# COMPACT_ATOMS: atom_id res chain seq x y z
N MET A 1 -18.40 0.00 -4.61
CA MET A 1 -17.36 1.00 -4.90
C MET A 1 -16.51 0.52 -6.05
N PHE A 2 -15.89 -0.66 -5.95
CA PHE A 2 -15.07 -1.29 -6.99
C PHE A 2 -15.77 -1.34 -8.37
N GLU A 3 -17.03 -1.80 -8.46
CA GLU A 3 -17.81 -1.84 -9.73
C GLU A 3 -18.05 -0.49 -10.45
N ARG A 4 -17.71 0.63 -9.81
CA ARG A 4 -18.01 1.98 -10.32
C ARG A 4 -16.74 2.82 -10.51
N ALA A 5 -15.57 2.20 -10.44
CA ALA A 5 -14.29 2.88 -10.55
C ALA A 5 -13.42 2.17 -11.58
N ASP A 6 -12.71 2.94 -12.40
CA ASP A 6 -11.65 2.41 -13.27
C ASP A 6 -10.33 2.27 -12.50
N VAL A 7 -10.17 3.01 -11.39
CA VAL A 7 -8.98 3.00 -10.53
C VAL A 7 -9.39 3.04 -9.06
N VAL A 8 -8.83 2.15 -8.25
CA VAL A 8 -8.99 2.14 -6.78
C VAL A 8 -7.64 2.39 -6.13
N SER A 9 -7.56 3.38 -5.23
CA SER A 9 -6.37 3.68 -4.43
C SER A 9 -6.65 3.47 -2.94
N LEU A 10 -5.84 2.61 -2.30
CA LEU A 10 -5.98 2.28 -0.89
C LEU A 10 -5.26 3.30 -0.01
N ASN A 11 -6.01 3.91 0.93
CA ASN A 11 -5.55 4.97 1.84
C ASN A 11 -6.01 4.74 3.29
N CYS A 12 -6.46 3.51 3.62
CA CYS A 12 -6.92 3.13 4.95
C CYS A 12 -5.76 2.54 5.79
N ALA A 13 -5.87 2.63 7.11
CA ALA A 13 -4.96 1.97 8.02
C ALA A 13 -5.26 0.46 8.08
N LEU A 14 -4.23 -0.37 8.20
CA LEU A 14 -4.38 -1.79 8.50
C LEU A 14 -4.90 -2.00 9.93
N ASN A 15 -5.97 -2.77 10.05
CA ASN A 15 -6.58 -3.25 11.28
C ASN A 15 -7.44 -4.48 10.97
N GLU A 16 -8.05 -5.10 12.00
CA GLU A 16 -8.86 -6.32 11.87
C GLU A 16 -9.98 -6.23 10.82
N ALA A 17 -10.55 -5.05 10.57
CA ALA A 17 -11.64 -4.87 9.62
C ALA A 17 -11.16 -4.62 8.17
N THR A 18 -9.88 -4.31 7.97
CA THR A 18 -9.33 -3.97 6.65
C THR A 18 -8.26 -4.95 6.16
N GLU A 19 -7.79 -5.85 7.03
CA GLU A 19 -6.91 -6.95 6.63
C GLU A 19 -7.61 -7.84 5.60
N GLY A 20 -6.95 -8.07 4.46
CA GLY A 20 -7.48 -8.86 3.35
C GLY A 20 -8.75 -8.28 2.71
N MET A 21 -9.08 -7.00 2.94
CA MET A 21 -10.33 -6.41 2.42
C MET A 21 -10.40 -6.34 0.89
N VAL A 22 -9.25 -6.42 0.21
CA VAL A 22 -9.16 -6.54 -1.24
C VAL A 22 -8.78 -7.98 -1.58
N ASP A 23 -9.82 -8.79 -1.72
CA ASP A 23 -9.77 -10.21 -2.08
C ASP A 23 -10.18 -10.44 -3.55
N ALA A 24 -10.29 -11.69 -3.97
CA ALA A 24 -10.71 -12.05 -5.32
C ALA A 24 -12.08 -11.45 -5.74
N ASP A 25 -13.06 -11.32 -4.82
CA ASP A 25 -14.36 -10.72 -5.14
C ASP A 25 -14.20 -9.22 -5.42
N ALA A 26 -13.50 -8.49 -4.54
CA ALA A 26 -13.23 -7.08 -4.71
C ALA A 26 -12.50 -6.78 -6.03
N LEU A 27 -11.48 -7.59 -6.36
CA LEU A 27 -10.74 -7.46 -7.62
C LEU A 27 -11.60 -7.77 -8.84
N SER A 28 -12.43 -8.81 -8.79
CA SER A 28 -13.33 -9.17 -9.90
C SER A 28 -14.33 -8.05 -10.23
N ARG A 29 -14.74 -7.31 -9.19
CA ARG A 29 -15.66 -6.18 -9.29
C ARG A 29 -15.00 -4.95 -9.91
N LEU A 30 -13.67 -4.80 -9.78
CA LEU A 30 -12.91 -3.76 -10.48
C LEU A 30 -12.77 -4.09 -11.97
N GLY A 31 -12.61 -5.37 -12.28
CA GLY A 31 -12.72 -5.91 -13.63
C GLY A 31 -11.45 -5.71 -14.49
N PRO A 32 -11.48 -6.24 -15.72
CA PRO A 32 -10.31 -6.38 -16.58
C PRO A 32 -9.70 -5.06 -17.08
N ASP A 33 -10.47 -3.97 -17.03
CA ASP A 33 -10.01 -2.62 -17.40
C ASP A 33 -9.54 -1.80 -16.18
N GLY A 34 -9.66 -2.36 -14.97
CA GLY A 34 -9.46 -1.62 -13.74
C GLY A 34 -8.03 -1.72 -13.18
N TYR A 35 -7.63 -0.69 -12.42
CA TYR A 35 -6.30 -0.58 -11.81
C TYR A 35 -6.35 -0.45 -10.28
N LEU A 36 -5.46 -1.17 -9.60
CA LEU A 36 -5.28 -1.06 -8.15
C LEU A 36 -4.02 -0.28 -7.79
N ILE A 37 -4.11 0.67 -6.86
CA ILE A 37 -2.96 1.38 -6.30
C ILE A 37 -2.91 1.14 -4.79
N ASN A 38 -1.80 0.63 -4.28
CA ASN A 38 -1.60 0.45 -2.84
C ASN A 38 -0.28 1.07 -2.38
N THR A 39 -0.39 2.16 -1.62
CA THR A 39 0.71 2.81 -0.90
C THR A 39 0.41 2.86 0.61
N SER A 40 -0.48 1.99 1.09
CA SER A 40 -0.92 1.94 2.49
C SER A 40 -0.22 0.81 3.24
N ARG A 41 -0.78 -0.39 3.21
CA ARG A 41 -0.21 -1.61 3.81
C ARG A 41 -0.46 -2.79 2.88
N GLY A 42 0.49 -3.70 2.79
CA GLY A 42 0.40 -4.84 1.88
C GLY A 42 -0.76 -5.77 2.23
N GLU A 43 -0.95 -6.01 3.52
CA GLU A 43 -1.96 -6.91 4.08
C GLU A 43 -3.40 -6.43 3.91
N LEU A 44 -3.63 -5.25 3.30
CA LEU A 44 -4.96 -4.84 2.85
C LEU A 44 -5.43 -5.64 1.63
N VAL A 45 -4.48 -6.23 0.89
CA VAL A 45 -4.72 -6.99 -0.33
C VAL A 45 -4.29 -8.43 -0.09
N VAL A 46 -5.15 -9.38 -0.45
CA VAL A 46 -4.77 -10.80 -0.47
C VAL A 46 -3.82 -11.00 -1.65
N GLY A 47 -2.52 -11.17 -1.37
CA GLY A 47 -1.48 -11.14 -2.42
C GLY A 47 -1.66 -12.22 -3.49
N ALA A 48 -2.06 -13.42 -3.08
CA ALA A 48 -2.34 -14.53 -4.00
C ALA A 48 -3.51 -14.23 -4.96
N ASP A 49 -4.55 -13.55 -4.48
CA ASP A 49 -5.71 -13.19 -5.30
C ASP A 49 -5.36 -12.08 -6.31
N LEU A 50 -4.51 -11.13 -5.89
CA LEU A 50 -4.00 -10.10 -6.79
C LEU A 50 -3.16 -10.71 -7.92
N ILE A 51 -2.20 -11.57 -7.57
CA ILE A 51 -1.35 -12.30 -8.53
C ILE A 51 -2.24 -13.05 -9.53
N ALA A 52 -3.22 -13.83 -9.06
CA ALA A 52 -4.12 -14.57 -9.93
C ALA A 52 -4.97 -13.65 -10.84
N ALA A 53 -5.49 -12.54 -10.31
CA ALA A 53 -6.29 -11.60 -11.10
C ALA A 53 -5.47 -10.94 -12.22
N LEU A 54 -4.21 -10.65 -11.93
CA LEU A 54 -3.24 -10.07 -12.86
C LEU A 54 -2.81 -11.09 -13.95
N GLU A 55 -2.44 -12.32 -13.55
CA GLU A 55 -2.06 -13.41 -14.47
C GLU A 55 -3.21 -13.79 -15.43
N GLU A 56 -4.44 -13.83 -14.93
CA GLU A 56 -5.62 -14.20 -15.70
C GLU A 56 -6.21 -13.04 -16.52
N GLY A 57 -5.63 -11.83 -16.43
CA GLY A 57 -6.14 -10.64 -17.11
C GLY A 57 -7.52 -10.19 -16.61
N ARG A 58 -7.87 -10.53 -15.37
CA ARG A 58 -9.09 -10.05 -14.67
C ARG A 58 -8.91 -8.67 -14.05
N LEU A 59 -7.68 -8.14 -14.03
CA LEU A 59 -7.32 -6.79 -13.63
C LEU A 59 -6.29 -6.23 -14.61
N ALA A 60 -6.43 -4.96 -15.01
CA ALA A 60 -5.54 -4.36 -16.01
C ALA A 60 -4.11 -4.13 -15.49
N GLY A 61 -3.97 -3.91 -14.19
CA GLY A 61 -2.66 -3.74 -13.56
C GLY A 61 -2.73 -3.25 -12.11
N ALA A 62 -1.56 -3.24 -11.46
CA ALA A 62 -1.41 -2.76 -10.11
C ALA A 62 -0.13 -1.92 -9.92
N ALA A 63 -0.21 -0.88 -9.10
CA ALA A 63 0.95 -0.13 -8.62
C ALA A 63 1.05 -0.28 -7.09
N LEU A 64 2.13 -0.88 -6.62
CA LEU A 64 2.29 -1.32 -5.24
C LEU A 64 3.59 -0.74 -4.67
N ASP A 65 3.52 0.03 -3.59
CA ASP A 65 4.71 0.42 -2.81
C ASP A 65 4.90 -0.45 -1.56
N VAL A 66 3.91 -1.30 -1.23
CA VAL A 66 3.86 -2.10 0.00
C VAL A 66 3.42 -3.53 -0.31
N PHE A 67 3.86 -4.49 0.51
CA PHE A 67 3.66 -5.94 0.27
C PHE A 67 3.33 -6.69 1.57
N GLU A 68 2.68 -7.86 1.48
CA GLU A 68 2.39 -8.68 2.68
C GLU A 68 3.67 -9.12 3.41
N THR A 69 4.75 -9.33 2.65
CA THR A 69 6.09 -9.61 3.18
C THR A 69 7.05 -8.57 2.62
N GLU A 70 7.77 -7.90 3.51
CA GLU A 70 8.74 -6.87 3.15
C GLU A 70 10.16 -7.18 3.68
N PRO A 71 11.20 -7.11 2.83
CA PRO A 71 11.16 -6.80 1.39
C PRO A 71 10.40 -7.84 0.56
N LEU A 72 9.89 -7.43 -0.61
CA LEU A 72 9.25 -8.36 -1.54
C LEU A 72 10.23 -9.50 -1.86
N PRO A 73 9.85 -10.78 -1.70
CA PRO A 73 10.69 -11.90 -2.06
C PRO A 73 11.10 -11.85 -3.53
N GLU A 74 12.37 -12.16 -3.82
CA GLU A 74 12.91 -12.12 -5.19
C GLU A 74 12.19 -13.10 -6.13
N ASP A 75 11.64 -14.18 -5.60
CA ASP A 75 10.87 -15.20 -6.30
C ASP A 75 9.36 -14.90 -6.39
N SER A 76 8.92 -13.71 -5.97
CA SER A 76 7.53 -13.30 -6.11
C SER A 76 7.15 -13.16 -7.60
N PRO A 77 6.04 -13.75 -8.07
CA PRO A 77 5.57 -13.58 -9.45
C PRO A 77 5.39 -12.12 -9.88
N LEU A 78 5.10 -11.22 -8.93
CA LEU A 78 4.92 -9.79 -9.19
C LEU A 78 6.15 -9.14 -9.85
N THR A 79 7.36 -9.66 -9.62
CA THR A 79 8.60 -9.07 -10.15
C THR A 79 8.76 -9.24 -11.66
N ASP A 80 8.09 -10.25 -12.24
CA ASP A 80 8.13 -10.58 -13.67
C ASP A 80 6.87 -10.10 -14.44
N MET A 81 5.92 -9.48 -13.75
CA MET A 81 4.64 -9.05 -14.34
C MET A 81 4.74 -7.67 -15.01
N ASP A 82 4.54 -7.61 -16.33
CA ASP A 82 4.52 -6.35 -17.10
C ASP A 82 3.44 -5.34 -16.65
N HIS A 83 2.39 -5.83 -15.99
CA HIS A 83 1.26 -5.03 -15.51
C HIS A 83 1.37 -4.68 -14.01
N ALA A 84 2.53 -4.91 -13.39
CA ALA A 84 2.81 -4.53 -12.00
C ALA A 84 3.92 -3.46 -11.94
N ILE A 85 3.67 -2.35 -11.25
CA ILE A 85 4.68 -1.35 -10.91
C ILE A 85 5.00 -1.49 -9.43
N LEU A 86 6.27 -1.75 -9.11
CA LEU A 86 6.72 -2.06 -7.74
C LEU A 86 7.60 -0.93 -7.18
N GLY A 87 7.21 -0.43 -6.02
CA GLY A 87 8.00 0.44 -5.16
C GLY A 87 8.78 -0.34 -4.11
N SER A 88 9.34 0.38 -3.13
CA SER A 88 10.20 -0.20 -2.10
C SER A 88 9.83 0.30 -0.70
N HIS A 89 8.54 0.52 -0.45
CA HIS A 89 8.00 1.18 0.73
C HIS A 89 8.61 2.57 0.94
N ASN A 90 8.68 3.36 -0.13
CA ASN A 90 9.37 4.65 -0.12
C ASN A 90 8.50 5.84 -0.59
N ALA A 91 7.22 5.64 -0.88
CA ALA A 91 6.34 6.68 -1.43
C ALA A 91 6.23 7.92 -0.52
N GLN A 92 6.43 7.76 0.79
CA GLN A 92 6.42 8.87 1.76
C GLN A 92 7.76 9.63 1.84
N ASN A 93 8.87 9.06 1.35
CA ASN A 93 10.23 9.42 1.73
C ASN A 93 10.82 10.65 0.99
N THR A 94 10.03 11.69 0.80
CA THR A 94 10.53 12.99 0.29
C THR A 94 11.37 13.69 1.37
N GLU A 95 12.38 14.47 0.98
CA GLU A 95 13.23 15.24 1.93
C GLU A 95 12.38 16.05 2.92
N ALA A 96 11.34 16.72 2.42
CA ALA A 96 10.45 17.54 3.23
C ALA A 96 9.59 16.69 4.20
N ALA A 97 9.18 15.48 3.81
CA ALA A 97 8.44 14.59 4.70
C ALA A 97 9.33 14.02 5.80
N VAL A 98 10.54 13.59 5.46
CA VAL A 98 11.53 13.09 6.41
C VAL A 98 11.86 14.16 7.45
N ALA A 99 12.10 15.41 7.02
CA ALA A 99 12.33 16.53 7.93
C ALA A 99 11.17 16.70 8.93
N ARG A 100 9.92 16.73 8.46
CA ARG A 100 8.74 16.86 9.33
C ARG A 100 8.58 15.68 10.31
N VAL A 101 8.92 14.47 9.88
CA VAL A 101 8.90 13.28 10.76
C VAL A 101 9.95 13.42 11.85
N HIS A 102 11.16 13.86 11.51
CA HIS A 102 12.23 14.10 12.47
C HIS A 102 11.85 15.17 13.50
N ASP A 103 11.36 16.32 13.04
CA ASP A 103 10.92 17.42 13.92
C ASP A 103 9.86 16.94 14.91
N ARG A 104 8.83 16.22 14.42
CA ARG A 104 7.78 15.65 15.28
C ARG A 104 8.31 14.60 16.26
N THR A 105 9.26 13.79 15.82
CA THR A 105 9.86 12.74 16.66
C THR A 105 10.63 13.35 17.82
N VAL A 106 11.43 14.39 17.54
CA VAL A 106 12.15 15.15 18.55
C VAL A 106 11.19 15.86 19.50
N ALA A 107 10.12 16.49 18.97
CA ALA A 107 9.09 17.12 19.79
C ALA A 107 8.46 16.14 20.79
N ASN A 108 8.04 14.96 20.30
CA ASN A 108 7.42 13.92 21.12
C ASN A 108 8.38 13.38 22.19
N LEU A 109 9.67 13.25 21.86
CA LEU A 109 10.69 12.83 22.82
C LEU A 109 10.85 13.85 23.95
N ILE A 110 10.96 15.15 23.62
CA ILE A 110 11.08 16.21 24.63
C ILE A 110 9.83 16.27 25.50
N GLU A 111 8.64 16.20 24.90
CA GLU A 111 7.36 16.17 25.63
C GLU A 111 7.31 14.97 26.59
N GLY A 112 7.71 13.78 26.15
CA GLY A 112 7.74 12.58 26.99
C GLY A 112 8.73 12.66 28.16
N LEU A 113 9.86 13.36 28.00
CA LEU A 113 10.90 13.49 29.03
C LEU A 113 10.64 14.62 30.03
N THR A 114 9.99 15.70 29.59
CA THR A 114 9.84 16.94 30.38
C THR A 114 8.40 17.22 30.82
N GLY A 115 7.41 16.63 30.13
CA GLY A 115 6.00 16.98 30.29
C GLY A 115 5.58 18.26 29.54
N GLU A 116 6.50 18.92 28.85
CA GLU A 116 6.25 20.15 28.09
C GLU A 116 6.49 19.92 26.60
N ARG A 117 5.52 20.31 25.77
CA ARG A 117 5.70 20.25 24.31
C ARG A 117 6.58 21.42 23.84
N PRO A 118 7.71 21.16 23.16
CA PRO A 118 8.54 22.22 22.61
C PRO A 118 7.85 22.90 21.41
N GLU A 119 8.08 24.21 21.26
CA GLU A 119 7.81 24.91 20.00
C GLU A 119 8.99 24.68 19.05
N LEU A 120 8.76 23.90 18.00
CA LEU A 120 9.73 23.62 16.92
C LEU A 120 9.24 24.23 15.60
#